data_AF-A0AAU9X056-F1
#
_entry.id   AF-A0AAU9X056-F1
#
_cell.length_a   1.000
_cell.length_b   1.000
_cell.length_c   1.000
_cell.angle_alpha   90.00
_cell.angle_beta   90.00
_cell.angle_gamma   90.00
#
_symmetry.space_group_name_H-M   'P 1'
#
loop_
_entity.id
_entity.type
_entity.pdbx_description
1 polymer ?
#
loop_
_entity_poly.entity_id
_entity_poly.type
_entity_poly.pdbx_seq_one_letter_code
_entity_poly.pdbx_strand_id
1 'polypeptide(L)'
;MLKNLGKKKRSILSSFAGLIGSSAFVEMIRMFQTDGVLCFNIRKEELEHYQEMMTELEKDGDWICMCKESSHFYAAEDMPSECWGFVYKVSKN
;
A
#
# COMPACT_ATOMS: atom_id res chain seq x y z
N MET A 1 -35.13 19.58 -15.10
CA MET A 1 -34.38 19.66 -13.83
C MET A 1 -33.99 18.22 -13.45
N LEU A 2 -32.80 17.74 -13.87
CA LEU A 2 -31.68 17.30 -12.99
C LEU A 2 -32.05 16.04 -12.14
N LYS A 3 -31.37 14.89 -12.16
CA LYS A 3 -29.94 14.59 -12.40
C LYS A 3 -29.72 13.12 -12.80
N ASN A 4 -28.64 12.91 -13.58
CA ASN A 4 -27.97 11.64 -13.83
C ASN A 4 -27.87 10.75 -12.57
N LEU A 5 -28.35 9.50 -12.65
CA LEU A 5 -27.89 8.45 -11.75
C LEU A 5 -26.46 8.06 -12.16
N GLY A 6 -25.49 8.67 -11.47
CA GLY A 6 -24.09 8.32 -11.60
C GLY A 6 -23.89 6.84 -11.35
N LYS A 7 -23.20 6.18 -12.28
CA LYS A 7 -22.69 4.81 -12.10
C LYS A 7 -21.85 4.80 -10.82
N LYS A 8 -22.32 4.10 -9.79
CA LYS A 8 -21.60 3.89 -8.53
C LYS A 8 -20.27 3.20 -8.87
N LYS A 9 -19.16 3.95 -8.93
CA LYS A 9 -17.80 3.41 -9.04
C LYS A 9 -17.64 2.42 -7.89
N ARG A 10 -17.52 1.14 -8.20
CA ARG A 10 -17.17 0.12 -7.21
C ARG A 10 -15.69 0.31 -6.91
N SER A 11 -15.35 0.89 -5.76
CA SER A 11 -13.96 0.84 -5.28
C SER A 11 -13.68 -0.63 -4.94
N ILE A 12 -12.85 -1.29 -5.74
CA ILE A 12 -12.34 -2.61 -5.40
C ILE A 12 -11.29 -2.38 -4.33
N LEU A 13 -11.63 -2.67 -3.07
CA LEU A 13 -10.68 -2.69 -1.96
C LEU A 13 -9.98 -4.06 -1.99
N SER A 14 -8.82 -4.15 -2.65
CA SER A 14 -7.98 -5.35 -2.59
C SER A 14 -6.95 -5.18 -1.47
N SER A 15 -7.25 -5.71 -0.29
CA SER A 15 -6.30 -5.85 0.81
C SER A 15 -5.47 -7.12 0.59
N PHE A 16 -4.16 -6.96 0.35
CA PHE A 16 -3.21 -8.07 0.35
C PHE A 16 -2.50 -8.09 1.70
N ALA A 17 -3.04 -8.84 2.65
CA ALA A 17 -2.39 -9.07 3.94
C ALA A 17 -1.32 -10.17 3.76
N GLY A 18 -0.06 -9.77 3.51
CA GLY A 18 1.07 -10.69 3.42
C GLY A 18 2.41 -9.97 3.34
N LEU A 19 3.48 -10.65 3.72
CA LEU A 19 4.86 -10.24 3.40
C LEU A 19 5.02 -10.32 1.89
N ILE A 20 4.91 -9.16 1.26
CA ILE A 20 5.04 -9.02 -0.17
C ILE A 20 6.53 -9.09 -0.50
N GLY A 21 6.92 -9.82 -1.54
CA GLY A 21 8.27 -9.71 -2.10
C GLY A 21 8.36 -8.48 -3.01
N SER A 22 9.52 -7.86 -3.14
CA SER A 22 9.71 -6.64 -3.94
C SER A 22 9.25 -6.78 -5.41
N SER A 23 9.39 -7.96 -6.01
CA SER A 23 8.86 -8.24 -7.35
C SER A 23 7.33 -8.24 -7.41
N ALA A 24 6.65 -8.75 -6.37
CA ALA A 24 5.19 -8.72 -6.28
C ALA A 24 4.67 -7.31 -6.02
N PHE A 25 5.43 -6.48 -5.28
CA PHE A 25 5.11 -5.08 -5.02
C PHE A 25 4.95 -4.29 -6.33
N VAL A 26 5.90 -4.43 -7.25
CA VAL A 26 5.87 -3.76 -8.58
C VAL A 26 4.63 -4.16 -9.39
N GLU A 27 4.29 -5.45 -9.44
CA GLU A 27 3.11 -5.89 -10.18
C GLU A 27 1.81 -5.41 -9.54
N MET A 28 1.74 -5.38 -8.20
CA MET A 28 0.56 -4.83 -7.52
C MET A 28 0.33 -3.36 -7.87
N ILE A 29 1.38 -2.53 -7.87
CA ILE A 29 1.29 -1.11 -8.26
C ILE A 29 0.61 -0.97 -9.63
N ARG A 30 1.03 -1.76 -10.62
CA ARG A 30 0.47 -1.71 -11.98
C ARG A 30 -1.01 -2.09 -12.05
N MET A 31 -1.52 -2.84 -11.07
CA MET A 31 -2.91 -3.33 -11.06
C MET A 31 -3.91 -2.36 -10.42
N PHE A 32 -3.48 -1.39 -9.60
CA PHE A 32 -4.41 -0.48 -8.92
C PHE A 32 -4.92 0.62 -9.84
N GLN A 33 -6.24 0.84 -9.85
CA GLN A 33 -6.86 1.94 -10.58
C GLN A 33 -6.81 3.24 -9.75
N THR A 34 -7.08 4.38 -10.39
CA THR A 34 -7.28 5.66 -9.69
C THR A 34 -8.27 5.51 -8.53
N ASP A 35 -7.98 6.15 -7.40
CA ASP A 35 -8.67 5.99 -6.11
C ASP A 35 -8.52 4.61 -5.43
N GLY A 36 -7.72 3.71 -5.99
CA GLY A 36 -7.34 2.44 -5.36
C GLY A 36 -6.50 2.65 -4.10
N VAL A 37 -6.58 1.69 -3.17
CA VAL A 37 -5.83 1.74 -1.90
C VAL A 37 -5.01 0.46 -1.75
N LEU A 38 -3.70 0.62 -1.59
CA LEU A 38 -2.74 -0.44 -1.32
C LEU A 38 -2.37 -0.41 0.17
N CYS A 39 -2.60 -1.51 0.88
CA CYS A 39 -2.18 -1.69 2.27
C CYS A 39 -1.19 -2.85 2.36
N PHE A 40 -0.06 -2.66 3.02
CA PHE A 40 0.94 -3.71 3.19
C PHE A 40 1.75 -3.50 4.48
N ASN A 41 2.33 -4.58 4.98
CA ASN A 41 3.26 -4.55 6.10
C ASN A 41 4.61 -5.12 5.66
N ILE A 42 5.70 -4.56 6.19
CA ILE A 42 7.06 -5.05 5.97
C ILE A 42 7.74 -5.26 7.31
N ARG A 43 8.77 -6.12 7.33
CA ARG A 43 9.64 -6.24 8.49
C ARG A 43 10.46 -4.96 8.66
N LYS A 44 10.79 -4.60 9.90
CA LYS A 44 11.59 -3.40 10.16
C LYS A 44 12.94 -3.43 9.44
N GLU A 45 13.56 -4.61 9.34
CA GLU A 45 14.86 -4.82 8.72
C GLU A 45 14.82 -4.62 7.19
N GLU A 46 13.64 -4.69 6.58
CA GLU A 46 13.47 -4.53 5.13
C GLU A 46 13.14 -3.08 4.75
N LEU A 47 12.95 -2.17 5.71
CA LEU A 47 12.50 -0.80 5.46
C LEU A 47 13.37 -0.08 4.44
N GLU A 48 14.69 -0.19 4.55
CA GLU A 48 15.63 0.47 3.62
C GLU A 48 15.42 0.01 2.17
N HIS A 49 15.16 -1.29 1.96
CA HIS A 49 14.90 -1.84 0.63
C HIS A 49 13.60 -1.30 0.02
N TYR A 50 12.57 -1.13 0.85
CA TYR A 50 11.29 -0.56 0.41
C TYR A 50 11.32 0.94 0.24
N GLN A 51 12.21 1.65 0.93
CA GLN A 51 12.24 3.11 0.93
C GLN A 51 12.54 3.70 -0.45
N GLU A 52 13.42 3.06 -1.22
CA GLU A 52 13.69 3.47 -2.60
C GLU A 52 12.43 3.30 -3.49
N MET A 53 11.76 2.15 -3.39
CA MET A 53 10.53 1.87 -4.14
C MET A 53 9.37 2.82 -3.76
N MET A 54 9.22 3.11 -2.46
CA MET A 54 8.21 4.05 -1.96
C MET A 54 8.51 5.49 -2.41
N THR A 55 9.79 5.88 -2.46
CA THR A 55 10.19 7.20 -2.94
C THR A 55 9.83 7.38 -4.42
N GLU A 56 10.11 6.37 -5.26
CA GLU A 56 9.74 6.43 -6.68
C GLU A 56 8.22 6.40 -6.88
N LEU A 57 7.46 5.70 -6.03
CA LEU A 57 6.00 5.76 -6.04
C LEU A 57 5.45 7.17 -5.76
N GLU A 58 6.06 7.90 -4.83
CA GLU A 58 5.58 9.22 -4.39
C GLU A 58 6.01 10.37 -5.32
N LYS A 59 7.11 10.20 -6.05
CA LYS A 59 7.81 11.24 -6.83
C LYS A 59 6.93 11.99 -7.83
N ASP A 60 6.03 11.29 -8.51
CA ASP A 60 5.14 11.89 -9.52
C ASP A 60 3.79 12.35 -8.93
N GLY A 61 3.57 12.13 -7.63
CA GLY A 61 2.32 12.47 -6.93
C GLY A 61 1.12 11.59 -7.32
N ASP A 62 1.38 10.52 -8.07
CA ASP A 62 0.40 9.53 -8.49
C ASP A 62 0.00 8.61 -7.34
N TRP A 63 0.87 8.47 -6.33
CA TRP A 63 0.60 7.74 -5.10
C TRP A 63 0.81 8.63 -3.88
N ILE A 64 -0.11 8.54 -2.92
CA ILE A 64 -0.09 9.31 -1.68
C ILE A 64 -0.01 8.34 -0.51
N CYS A 65 1.04 8.47 0.31
CA CYS A 65 1.11 7.77 1.60
C CYS A 65 0.08 8.38 2.56
N MET A 66 -0.96 7.62 2.86
CA MET A 66 -2.05 8.02 3.74
C MET A 66 -1.75 7.71 5.22
N CYS A 67 -0.99 6.64 5.46
CA CYS A 67 -0.68 6.17 6.80
C CYS A 67 0.65 5.40 6.78
N LYS A 68 1.46 5.65 7.81
CA LYS A 68 2.68 4.91 8.15
C LYS A 68 2.69 4.70 9.66
N GLU A 69 2.64 3.45 10.09
CA GLU A 69 2.61 3.10 11.51
C GLU A 69 3.58 1.96 11.79
N SER A 70 4.25 1.99 12.95
CA SER A 70 5.03 0.85 13.44
C SER A 70 4.20 0.06 14.44
N SER A 71 4.26 -1.26 14.37
CA SER A 71 3.61 -2.15 15.32
C SER A 71 4.60 -3.15 15.88
N HIS A 72 4.63 -3.28 17.20
CA HIS A 72 5.36 -4.35 17.87
C HIS A 72 4.55 -5.64 17.74
N PHE A 73 5.16 -6.68 17.18
CA PHE A 73 4.57 -8.01 17.23
C PHE A 73 4.95 -8.65 18.57
N TYR A 74 3.96 -8.91 19.41
CA TYR A 74 4.13 -9.72 20.63
C TYR A 74 3.70 -11.16 20.34
N ALA A 75 4.54 -11.99 19.70
CA ALA A 75 4.49 -13.46 19.83
C ALA A 75 5.54 -14.21 18.98
N ALA A 76 6.11 -15.26 19.61
CA ALA A 76 7.03 -16.31 19.14
C ALA A 76 8.49 -15.89 18.90
N GLU A 77 9.45 -16.69 19.40
CA GLU A 77 10.91 -16.45 19.33
C GLU A 77 11.45 -16.26 17.90
N ASP A 78 10.71 -16.72 16.88
CA ASP A 78 11.09 -16.69 15.47
C ASP A 78 10.40 -15.59 14.63
N MET A 79 9.56 -14.75 15.24
CA MET A 79 8.88 -13.64 14.53
C MET A 79 9.65 -12.32 14.67
N PRO A 80 9.58 -11.44 13.64
CA PRO A 80 10.22 -10.14 13.72
C PRO A 80 9.58 -9.32 14.84
N SER A 81 10.40 -8.69 15.67
CA SER A 81 9.96 -7.97 16.87
C SER A 81 9.12 -6.73 16.53
N GLU A 82 9.31 -6.18 15.33
CA GLU A 82 8.64 -4.99 14.84
C GLU A 82 8.38 -5.05 13.33
N CYS A 83 7.24 -4.50 12.93
CA CYS A 83 6.89 -4.31 11.52
C CYS A 83 6.45 -2.87 11.28
N TRP A 84 6.57 -2.43 10.03
CA TRP A 84 5.96 -1.20 9.54
C TRP A 84 4.74 -1.52 8.69
N GLY A 85 3.65 -0.83 8.95
CA GLY A 85 2.45 -0.83 8.12
C GLY A 85 2.33 0.45 7.31
N PHE A 86 1.91 0.30 6.05
CA PHE A 86 1.73 1.39 5.11
C PHE A 86 0.37 1.31 4.43
N VAL A 87 -0.23 2.48 4.22
CA VAL A 87 -1.43 2.63 3.39
C VAL A 87 -1.14 3.69 2.34
N TYR A 88 -1.22 3.30 1.07
CA TYR A 88 -1.09 4.19 -0.07
C TYR A 88 -2.39 4.30 -0.84
N LYS A 89 -2.70 5.50 -1.33
CA LYS A 89 -3.81 5.75 -2.24
C LYS A 89 -3.28 6.19 -3.60
N VAL A 90 -3.84 5.62 -4.67
CA VAL A 90 -3.63 6.10 -6.04
C VAL A 90 -4.41 7.40 -6.25
N SER A 91 -3.68 8.50 -6.43
CA SER A 91 -4.19 9.82 -6.76
C SER A 91 -4.54 9.93 -8.25
N LYS A 92 -3.69 9.37 -9.11
CA LYS A 92 -3.82 9.34 -10.58
C LYS A 92 -3.18 8.05 -11.10
N ASN A 93 -3.79 7.44 -12.11
CA ASN A 93 -3.23 6.32 -12.88
C ASN A 93 -3.80 6.37 -14.30
#